data_AF-A0A6G3X994-F1
#
_entry.id   AF-A0A6G3X994-F1
#
_cell.length_a   1.000
_cell.length_b   1.000
_cell.length_c   1.000
_cell.angle_alpha   90.00
_cell.angle_beta   90.00
_cell.angle_gamma   90.00
#
_symmetry.space_group_name_H-M   'P 1'
#
loop_
_entity.id
_entity.type
_entity.pdbx_description
1 polymer ?
#
loop_
_entity_poly.entity_id
_entity_poly.type
_entity_poly.pdbx_seq_one_letter_code
_entity_poly.pdbx_strand_id
1 'polypeptide(L)'
;MFNDIGPLELVTLIVLAVLVFGPDKLPKVIQDVTRTIRKIREFSESAKNDIREELGPEFKDFEFEDLNPKTFIRKQLDNEDLGLKEIRNGFDLKKEMAEVTDAVHSRDSDTSSASSAGAAGSSGGRIDMTKKPEAPGPDDRPPFDADAT
;
A
#
# COMPACT_ATOMS: atom_id res chain seq x y z
N MET A 1 -12.72 -11.21 0.79
CA MET A 1 -11.46 -10.53 1.15
C MET A 1 -11.64 -9.69 2.40
N PHE A 2 -12.39 -8.58 2.43
CA PHE A 2 -12.65 -7.86 3.70
C PHE A 2 -13.76 -8.46 4.56
N ASN A 3 -14.62 -9.30 3.96
CA ASN A 3 -15.71 -9.97 4.67
C ASN A 3 -15.25 -11.17 5.51
N ASP A 4 -13.98 -11.56 5.37
CA ASP A 4 -13.33 -12.62 6.14
C ASP A 4 -12.76 -12.09 7.47
N ILE A 5 -12.83 -10.76 7.68
CA ILE A 5 -12.29 -10.13 8.89
C ILE A 5 -13.20 -10.40 10.09
N GLY A 6 -12.69 -11.20 11.02
CA GLY A 6 -13.42 -11.59 12.22
C GLY A 6 -13.49 -10.46 13.25
N PRO A 7 -14.44 -10.50 14.21
CA PRO A 7 -14.46 -9.58 15.34
C PRO A 7 -13.13 -9.53 16.11
N LEU A 8 -12.44 -10.67 16.20
CA LEU A 8 -11.13 -10.79 16.86
C LEU A 8 -10.04 -10.03 16.10
N GLU A 9 -10.00 -10.16 14.77
CA GLU A 9 -9.02 -9.46 13.93
C GLU A 9 -9.23 -7.95 13.95
N LEU A 10 -10.48 -7.49 14.00
CA LEU A 10 -10.79 -6.07 14.18
C LEU A 10 -10.22 -5.54 15.51
N VAL A 11 -10.36 -6.28 16.60
CA VAL A 11 -9.78 -5.92 17.89
C VAL A 11 -8.26 -5.86 17.80
N THR A 12 -7.62 -6.84 17.14
CA THR A 12 -6.17 -6.84 16.92
C THR A 12 -5.70 -5.60 16.15
N LEU A 13 -6.43 -5.18 15.11
CA LEU A 13 -6.11 -3.96 14.36
C LEU A 13 -6.27 -2.69 15.19
N ILE A 14 -7.31 -2.62 16.04
CA ILE A 14 -7.50 -1.49 16.97
C ILE A 14 -6.34 -1.41 17.96
N VAL A 15 -5.95 -2.54 18.55
CA VAL A 15 -4.81 -2.59 19.49
C VAL A 15 -3.52 -2.19 18.79
N LEU A 16 -3.28 -2.69 17.56
CA LEU A 16 -2.11 -2.30 16.77
C LEU A 16 -2.11 -0.80 16.46
N ALA A 17 -3.24 -0.24 16.07
CA ALA A 17 -3.36 1.20 15.81
C ALA A 17 -3.08 2.02 17.08
N VAL A 18 -3.61 1.59 18.23
CA VAL A 18 -3.34 2.23 19.52
C VAL A 18 -1.86 2.10 19.91
N LEU A 19 -1.20 0.98 19.62
CA LEU A 19 0.23 0.80 19.89
C LEU A 19 1.10 1.73 19.02
N VAL A 20 0.79 1.82 17.73
CA VAL A 20 1.56 2.60 16.76
C VAL A 20 1.39 4.11 16.98
N PHE A 21 0.14 4.56 17.12
CA PHE A 21 -0.16 5.99 17.23
C PHE A 21 -0.24 6.47 18.68
N GLY A 22 -0.58 5.59 19.62
CA GLY A 22 -0.90 5.93 21.00
C GLY A 22 -2.41 6.19 21.20
N PRO A 23 -2.98 5.80 22.37
CA PRO A 23 -4.41 5.95 22.65
C PRO A 23 -4.87 7.42 22.67
N ASP A 24 -3.96 8.34 23.02
CA ASP A 24 -4.27 9.78 23.10
C ASP A 24 -4.23 10.51 21.76
N LYS A 25 -3.51 9.94 20.77
CA LYS A 25 -3.31 10.56 19.45
C LYS A 25 -4.29 10.05 18.41
N LEU A 26 -4.64 8.76 18.46
CA LEU A 26 -5.60 8.14 17.56
C LEU A 26 -6.91 8.95 17.41
N PRO A 27 -7.61 9.38 18.48
CA PRO A 27 -8.82 10.18 18.35
C PRO A 27 -8.56 11.55 17.71
N LYS A 28 -7.40 12.17 17.97
CA LYS A 28 -7.01 13.44 17.32
C LYS A 28 -6.80 13.24 15.82
N VAL A 29 -6.09 12.18 15.41
CA VAL A 29 -5.88 11.85 13.99
C VAL A 29 -7.20 11.61 13.27
N ILE A 30 -8.13 10.86 13.86
CA ILE A 30 -9.47 10.66 13.29
C ILE A 30 -10.20 11.99 13.10
N GLN A 31 -10.13 12.88 14.10
CA GLN A 31 -10.76 14.20 14.03
C GLN A 31 -10.15 15.06 12.92
N ASP A 32 -8.83 15.07 12.78
CA ASP A 32 -8.11 15.82 11.75
C ASP A 32 -8.46 15.33 10.35
N VAL A 33 -8.46 14.01 10.15
CA VAL A 33 -8.87 13.39 8.87
C VAL A 33 -10.33 13.72 8.56
N THR A 34 -11.23 13.57 9.53
CA THR A 34 -12.66 13.85 9.34
C THR A 34 -12.89 15.33 8.99
N ARG A 35 -12.20 16.24 9.68
CA ARG A 35 -12.30 17.69 9.45
C ARG A 35 -11.73 18.05 8.07
N THR A 36 -10.66 17.42 7.65
CA THR A 36 -10.08 17.57 6.31
C THR A 36 -11.05 17.10 5.23
N ILE A 37 -11.65 15.92 5.39
CA ILE A 37 -12.65 15.39 4.46
C ILE A 37 -13.85 16.35 4.32
N ARG A 38 -14.33 16.92 5.43
CA ARG A 38 -15.42 17.91 5.40
C ARG A 38 -15.03 19.16 4.62
N LYS A 39 -13.85 19.72 4.88
CA LYS A 39 -13.34 20.89 4.15
C LYS A 39 -13.20 20.63 2.66
N ILE A 40 -12.69 19.46 2.28
CA ILE A 40 -12.58 19.07 0.86
C ILE A 40 -13.98 19.03 0.22
N ARG A 41 -14.96 18.42 0.90
CA ARG A 41 -16.34 18.38 0.40
C ARG A 41 -16.95 19.78 0.24
N GLU A 42 -16.77 20.64 1.23
CA GLU A 42 -17.26 22.02 1.21
C GLU A 42 -16.61 22.82 0.08
N PHE A 43 -15.28 22.74 -0.06
CA PHE A 43 -14.55 23.41 -1.13
C PHE A 43 -15.00 22.96 -2.53
N SER A 44 -15.18 21.65 -2.72
CA SER A 44 -15.71 21.11 -3.98
C SER A 44 -17.13 21.58 -4.29
N GLU A 45 -17.98 21.74 -3.27
CA GLU A 45 -19.35 22.24 -3.45
C GLU A 45 -19.37 23.75 -3.78
N SER A 46 -18.55 24.54 -3.07
CA SER A 46 -18.39 25.98 -3.35
C SER A 46 -17.85 26.23 -4.75
N ALA A 47 -16.78 25.54 -5.16
CA ALA A 47 -16.21 25.68 -6.50
C ALA A 47 -17.23 25.31 -7.60
N LYS A 48 -18.10 24.32 -7.36
CA LYS A 48 -19.21 23.98 -8.27
C LYS A 48 -20.23 25.12 -8.39
N ASN A 49 -20.54 25.80 -7.28
CA ASN A 49 -21.48 26.92 -7.30
C ASN A 49 -20.88 28.13 -8.00
N ASP A 50 -19.62 28.46 -7.72
CA ASP A 50 -18.91 29.59 -8.35
C ASP A 50 -18.80 29.40 -9.87
N ILE A 51 -18.46 28.19 -10.33
CA ILE A 51 -18.41 27.83 -11.77
C ILE A 51 -19.80 27.96 -12.42
N ARG A 52 -20.87 27.56 -11.73
CA ARG A 52 -22.24 27.66 -12.25
C ARG A 52 -22.72 29.10 -12.35
N GLU A 53 -22.30 29.95 -11.41
CA GLU A 53 -22.71 31.36 -11.36
C GLU A 53 -21.97 32.20 -12.40
N GLU A 54 -20.67 31.96 -12.61
CA GLU A 54 -19.84 32.75 -13.52
C GLU A 54 -19.88 32.31 -14.99
N LEU A 55 -20.00 31.00 -15.27
CA LEU A 55 -19.91 30.47 -16.63
C LEU A 55 -21.27 30.11 -17.26
N GLY A 56 -22.37 30.30 -16.53
CA GLY A 56 -23.71 30.06 -17.01
C GLY A 56 -24.10 28.58 -17.14
N PRO A 57 -25.37 28.28 -17.49
CA PRO A 57 -25.92 26.92 -17.49
C PRO A 57 -25.28 25.95 -18.48
N GLU A 58 -24.38 26.40 -19.37
CA GLU A 58 -23.66 25.55 -20.34
C GLU A 58 -22.57 24.67 -19.70
N PHE A 59 -22.17 24.95 -18.45
CA PHE A 59 -21.26 24.08 -17.67
C PHE A 59 -21.98 23.19 -16.65
N LYS A 60 -23.32 23.09 -16.72
CA LYS A 60 -24.11 22.13 -15.91
C LYS A 60 -23.64 20.68 -16.11
N ASP A 61 -23.08 20.39 -17.27
CA ASP A 61 -22.70 19.04 -17.72
C ASP A 61 -21.22 18.71 -17.47
N PHE A 62 -20.43 19.60 -16.84
CA PHE A 62 -19.17 19.20 -16.20
C PHE A 62 -19.51 18.45 -14.90
N GLU A 63 -20.00 17.23 -15.09
CA GLU A 63 -20.34 16.26 -14.05
C GLU A 63 -19.07 15.78 -13.35
N PHE A 64 -18.59 16.57 -12.40
CA PHE A 64 -17.84 16.05 -11.27
C PHE A 64 -18.75 15.25 -10.29
N GLU A 65 -19.81 14.60 -10.80
CA GLU A 65 -20.54 13.54 -10.10
C GLU A 65 -19.71 12.25 -10.01
N ASP A 66 -18.65 12.17 -10.81
CA ASP A 66 -17.62 11.13 -10.70
C ASP A 66 -16.46 11.49 -9.76
N LEU A 67 -16.60 12.50 -8.89
CA LEU A 67 -15.62 12.78 -7.83
C LEU A 67 -16.13 12.49 -6.41
N ASN A 68 -17.29 11.85 -6.27
CA ASN A 68 -17.62 11.21 -5.01
C ASN A 68 -16.72 9.97 -4.91
N PRO A 69 -15.76 9.89 -3.97
CA PRO A 69 -14.78 8.80 -3.99
C PRO A 69 -15.45 7.43 -3.93
N LYS A 70 -16.63 7.32 -3.30
CA LYS A 70 -17.41 6.08 -3.31
C LYS A 70 -18.04 5.75 -4.66
N THR A 71 -18.56 6.73 -5.40
CA THR A 71 -19.14 6.48 -6.74
C THR A 71 -18.07 6.41 -7.82
N PHE A 72 -16.97 7.15 -7.68
CA PHE A 72 -15.77 7.04 -8.53
C PHE A 72 -15.07 5.71 -8.33
N ILE A 73 -14.83 5.28 -7.09
CA ILE A 73 -14.27 3.94 -6.81
C ILE A 73 -15.25 2.88 -7.28
N ARG A 74 -16.56 3.03 -7.07
CA ARG A 74 -17.55 2.07 -7.58
C ARG A 74 -17.57 2.03 -9.11
N LYS A 75 -17.63 3.18 -9.79
CA LYS A 75 -17.54 3.27 -11.25
C LYS A 75 -16.19 2.76 -11.76
N GLN A 76 -15.07 3.02 -11.09
CA GLN A 76 -13.74 2.52 -11.48
C GLN A 76 -13.55 1.03 -11.22
N LEU A 77 -14.20 0.48 -10.18
CA LEU A 77 -14.24 -0.96 -9.92
C LEU A 77 -15.19 -1.69 -10.86
N ASP A 78 -16.28 -1.03 -11.28
CA ASP A 78 -17.28 -1.55 -12.21
C ASP A 78 -16.89 -1.32 -13.69
N ASN A 79 -15.98 -0.38 -13.99
CA ASN A 79 -15.45 -0.15 -15.34
C ASN A 79 -14.46 -1.25 -15.71
N GLU A 80 -14.86 -2.05 -16.68
CA GLU A 80 -14.13 -3.21 -17.19
C GLU A 80 -12.81 -2.83 -17.91
N ASP A 81 -12.64 -1.55 -18.26
CA ASP A 81 -11.54 -1.02 -19.08
C ASP A 81 -10.21 -0.83 -18.34
N LEU A 82 -10.18 -0.72 -17.00
CA LEU A 82 -8.93 -0.44 -16.28
C LEU A 82 -8.10 -1.68 -15.94
N GLY A 83 -8.42 -2.86 -16.47
CA GLY A 83 -7.60 -4.06 -16.25
C GLY A 83 -7.47 -4.46 -14.77
N LEU A 84 -8.29 -3.90 -13.88
CA LEU A 84 -8.29 -4.25 -12.45
C LEU A 84 -8.80 -5.68 -12.24
N LYS A 85 -9.53 -6.24 -13.21
CA LYS A 85 -9.85 -7.66 -13.30
C LYS A 85 -8.62 -8.50 -13.68
N GLU A 86 -7.74 -7.99 -14.53
CA GLU A 86 -6.42 -8.58 -14.83
C GLU A 86 -5.50 -8.54 -13.60
N ILE A 87 -5.52 -7.46 -12.81
CA ILE A 87 -4.76 -7.36 -11.55
C ILE A 87 -5.37 -8.26 -10.47
N ARG A 88 -6.71 -8.40 -10.43
CA ARG A 88 -7.42 -9.33 -9.55
C ARG A 88 -7.18 -10.80 -9.93
N ASN A 89 -7.15 -11.11 -11.22
CA ASN A 89 -6.78 -12.42 -11.75
C ASN A 89 -5.26 -12.67 -11.62
N GLY A 90 -4.43 -11.63 -11.72
CA GLY A 90 -3.01 -11.65 -11.37
C GLY A 90 -2.77 -11.84 -9.88
N PHE A 91 -3.77 -11.60 -9.03
CA PHE A 91 -3.72 -12.00 -7.61
C PHE A 91 -4.14 -13.46 -7.38
N ASP A 92 -4.61 -14.18 -8.41
CA ASP A 92 -4.80 -15.64 -8.40
C ASP A 92 -3.46 -16.41 -8.43
N LEU A 93 -2.33 -15.69 -8.51
CA LEU A 93 -1.00 -16.16 -8.12
C LEU A 93 -0.97 -16.73 -6.69
N LYS A 94 -1.92 -16.39 -5.81
CA LYS A 94 -2.04 -17.02 -4.49
C LYS A 94 -2.34 -18.52 -4.60
N LYS A 95 -3.09 -18.94 -5.62
CA LYS A 95 -3.40 -20.36 -5.87
C LYS A 95 -2.20 -21.08 -6.48
N GLU A 96 -1.51 -20.45 -7.42
CA GLU A 96 -0.25 -20.99 -7.96
C GLU A 96 0.87 -21.04 -6.91
N MET A 97 0.98 -20.03 -6.04
CA MET A 97 1.91 -20.04 -4.91
C MET A 97 1.57 -21.13 -3.89
N ALA A 98 0.29 -21.42 -3.68
CA ALA A 98 -0.13 -22.51 -2.82
C ALA A 98 0.22 -23.87 -3.43
N GLU A 99 0.05 -24.05 -4.75
CA GLU A 99 0.44 -25.27 -5.47
C GLU A 99 1.97 -25.45 -5.52
N VAL A 100 2.73 -24.38 -5.77
CA VAL A 100 4.19 -24.41 -5.71
C VAL A 100 4.66 -24.72 -4.29
N THR A 101 4.03 -24.15 -3.27
CA THR A 101 4.35 -24.44 -1.86
C THR A 101 4.07 -25.90 -1.53
N ASP A 102 2.95 -26.45 -1.97
CA ASP A 102 2.56 -27.86 -1.76
C ASP A 102 3.49 -28.83 -2.49
N ALA A 103 3.91 -28.50 -3.71
CA ALA A 103 4.88 -29.28 -4.48
C ALA A 103 6.27 -29.29 -3.83
N VAL A 104 6.68 -28.20 -3.18
CA VAL A 104 7.94 -28.12 -2.44
C VAL A 104 7.86 -28.95 -1.14
N HIS A 105 6.74 -28.87 -0.42
CA HIS A 105 6.51 -29.71 0.77
C HIS A 105 6.43 -31.20 0.41
N SER A 106 5.88 -31.54 -0.75
CA SER A 106 5.87 -32.92 -1.26
C SER A 106 7.26 -33.42 -1.61
N ARG A 107 8.14 -32.54 -2.14
CA ARG A 107 9.54 -32.88 -2.41
C ARG A 107 10.37 -33.06 -1.14
N ASP A 108 10.03 -32.35 -0.06
CA ASP A 108 10.60 -32.62 1.27
C ASP A 108 10.13 -33.97 1.84
N SER A 109 8.91 -34.43 1.54
CA SER A 109 8.44 -35.77 1.93
C SER A 109 9.08 -36.93 1.14
N ASP A 110 9.37 -36.72 -0.15
CA ASP A 110 10.14 -37.69 -0.95
C ASP A 110 11.63 -37.69 -0.55
N THR A 111 12.19 -36.53 -0.19
CA THR A 111 13.59 -36.41 0.24
C THR A 111 13.79 -36.95 1.66
N SER A 112 12.81 -36.84 2.55
CA SER A 112 12.85 -37.48 3.88
C SER A 112 12.68 -39.00 3.83
N SER A 113 12.28 -39.56 2.68
CA SER A 113 12.33 -41.00 2.39
C SER A 113 13.67 -41.45 1.78
N ALA A 114 14.51 -40.51 1.30
CA ALA A 114 15.82 -40.78 0.71
C ALA A 114 17.02 -40.31 1.58
N SER A 115 16.80 -39.49 2.61
CA SER A 115 17.86 -38.95 3.47
C SER A 115 18.10 -39.74 4.77
N SER A 116 18.03 -41.08 4.71
CA SER A 116 18.61 -41.97 5.72
C SER A 116 20.00 -42.50 5.30
N ALA A 117 20.65 -41.86 4.34
CA ALA A 117 22.04 -42.13 4.02
C ALA A 117 22.80 -40.84 3.66
N GLY A 118 23.83 -40.53 4.46
CA GLY A 118 24.93 -39.65 4.02
C GLY A 118 25.18 -38.43 4.90
N ALA A 119 26.00 -38.63 5.93
CA ALA A 119 26.68 -37.55 6.63
C ALA A 119 27.69 -36.82 5.74
N ALA A 120 27.85 -35.49 5.92
CA ALA A 120 29.12 -34.76 6.01
C ALA A 120 28.99 -33.29 5.56
N GLY A 121 29.70 -32.41 6.27
CA GLY A 121 30.45 -31.34 5.59
C GLY A 121 29.88 -29.93 5.62
N SER A 122 30.34 -29.17 6.61
CA SER A 122 30.48 -27.71 6.56
C SER A 122 31.15 -27.22 5.27
N SER A 123 30.61 -26.17 4.65
CA SER A 123 31.29 -24.92 4.23
C SER A 123 30.70 -24.33 2.95
N GLY A 124 30.19 -23.09 3.01
CA GLY A 124 29.79 -22.37 1.81
C GLY A 124 28.85 -21.19 2.05
N GLY A 125 29.43 -20.00 2.28
CA GLY A 125 28.84 -18.72 1.88
C GLY A 125 27.68 -18.17 2.71
N ARG A 126 27.97 -17.64 3.91
CA ARG A 126 27.09 -16.61 4.51
C ARG A 126 27.56 -15.26 3.97
N ILE A 127 26.76 -14.63 3.12
CA ILE A 127 27.05 -13.29 2.60
C ILE A 127 26.80 -12.30 3.74
N ASP A 128 27.85 -11.63 4.19
CA ASP A 128 27.78 -10.58 5.21
C ASP A 128 27.29 -9.27 4.57
N MET A 129 26.08 -8.85 4.94
CA MET A 129 25.43 -7.63 4.43
C MET A 129 25.67 -6.40 5.31
N THR A 130 26.65 -6.43 6.22
CA THR A 130 27.00 -5.25 7.01
C THR A 130 27.87 -4.30 6.17
N LYS A 131 27.22 -3.46 5.35
CA LYS A 131 27.89 -2.33 4.68
C LYS A 131 28.34 -1.33 5.74
N LYS A 132 29.63 -1.37 6.10
CA LYS A 132 30.29 -0.41 6.97
C LYS A 132 30.23 0.99 6.30
N PRO A 133 29.71 2.04 6.96
CA PRO A 133 29.69 3.37 6.37
C PRO A 133 31.13 3.88 6.30
N GLU A 134 31.62 4.10 5.07
CA GLU A 134 32.90 4.74 4.80
C GLU A 134 32.74 6.23 5.08
N ALA A 135 33.57 6.76 6.00
CA ALA A 135 33.60 8.19 6.26
C ALA A 135 34.16 8.90 5.01
N PRO A 136 33.50 9.95 4.49
CA PRO A 136 33.92 10.61 3.25
C PRO A 136 35.34 11.17 3.41
N GLY A 137 36.20 10.87 2.44
CA GLY A 137 37.57 11.36 2.39
C GLY A 137 37.61 12.89 2.27
N PRO A 138 38.72 13.55 2.66
CA PRO A 138 38.89 15.00 2.62
C PRO A 138 38.63 15.64 1.25
N ASP A 139 38.74 14.84 0.19
CA ASP A 139 38.66 15.26 -1.21
C ASP A 139 37.24 15.21 -1.81
N ASP A 140 36.24 14.73 -1.05
CA ASP A 140 34.85 14.57 -1.51
C ASP A 140 33.94 15.73 -1.05
N ARG A 141 34.53 16.92 -0.91
CA ARG A 141 33.77 18.15 -0.65
C ARG A 141 33.45 18.80 -1.99
N PRO A 142 32.17 19.04 -2.32
CA PRO A 142 31.83 19.76 -3.53
C PRO A 142 32.50 21.15 -3.52
N PRO A 143 32.95 21.64 -4.67
CA PRO A 143 33.64 22.92 -4.76
C PRO A 143 32.73 24.05 -4.24
N PHE A 144 33.34 25.03 -3.58
CA PHE A 144 32.64 26.19 -3.03
C PHE A 144 32.05 27.03 -4.17
N ASP A 145 30.73 27.17 -4.19
CA ASP A 145 30.00 28.00 -5.15
C ASP A 145 29.88 29.43 -4.61
N ALA A 146 30.58 30.36 -5.25
CA ALA A 146 30.64 31.76 -4.84
C ALA A 146 29.47 32.62 -5.36
N ASP A 147 28.58 32.06 -6.20
CA ASP A 147 27.41 32.77 -6.74
C ASP A 147 26.14 32.58 -5.87
N ALA A 148 26.22 31.80 -4.79
CA ALA A 148 25.11 31.60 -3.85
C ALA A 148 25.08 32.68 -2.74
N THR A 149 24.82 33.95 -3.10
CA THR A 149 24.44 35.03 -2.17
C THR A 149 23.30 35.88 -2.71
#